data_AF-F9PKQ4-F1
#
_entry.id   AF-F9PKQ4-F1
#
_cell.length_a   1.000
_cell.length_b   1.000
_cell.length_c   1.000
_cell.angle_alpha   90.00
_cell.angle_beta   90.00
_cell.angle_gamma   90.00
#
_symmetry.space_group_name_H-M   'P 1'
#
loop_
_entity.id
_entity.type
_entity.pdbx_description
1 polymer ?
#
loop_
_entity_poly.entity_id
_entity_poly.type
_entity_poly.pdbx_seq_one_letter_code
_entity_poly.pdbx_strand_id
1 'polypeptide(L)'
;MRSCKMLYLAPSLGGSSVSQEEKAEHAQEIREFYASNPDEFIWVEPGAGPPAPRISAGRLARAAWKVVKIPAPTVQTNPKVGSQGATLVGMDTWVWATGETPTSVKATATAGSTSVTVTAGSSGLQLSAPDGKASCTGFGIAWHSGMPEGSSPCTISFNRSSAHLGGATPLTIKVAYSASYSGSDGSSGTLPAITTTSTVNLPVAEVQTLTTNGKNPRQN
;
A
#
# COMPACT_ATOMS: atom_id res chain seq x y z
N MET A 1 1.86 39.96 42.61
CA MET A 1 0.73 39.76 41.67
C MET A 1 0.97 38.46 40.92
N ARG A 2 0.12 37.45 41.09
CA ARG A 2 0.22 36.18 40.35
C ARG A 2 -0.85 36.19 39.26
N SER A 3 -0.43 36.12 38.00
CA SER A 3 -1.33 36.05 36.85
C SER A 3 -1.64 34.59 36.54
N CYS A 4 -2.91 34.20 36.66
CA CYS A 4 -3.40 32.91 36.22
C CYS A 4 -3.97 33.08 34.80
N LYS A 5 -3.27 32.56 33.79
CA LYS A 5 -3.76 32.61 32.40
C LYS A 5 -4.50 31.31 32.11
N MET A 6 -5.82 31.39 32.11
CA MET A 6 -6.70 30.28 31.73
C MET A 6 -6.57 30.08 30.21
N LEU A 7 -5.96 28.98 29.78
CA LEU A 7 -6.03 28.54 28.39
C LEU A 7 -7.38 27.83 28.18
N TYR A 8 -8.29 28.50 27.47
CA TYR A 8 -9.44 27.83 26.89
C TYR A 8 -8.99 27.13 25.60
N LEU A 9 -8.91 25.80 25.65
CA LEU A 9 -8.84 24.97 24.45
C LEU A 9 -10.27 24.84 23.91
N ALA A 10 -10.56 25.53 22.80
CA ALA A 10 -11.75 25.25 22.01
C ALA A 10 -11.62 23.84 21.40
N PRO A 11 -12.64 22.97 21.48
CA PRO A 11 -12.58 21.66 20.86
C PRO A 11 -12.59 21.83 19.35
N SER A 12 -11.51 21.43 18.69
CA SER A 12 -11.48 21.27 17.24
C SER A 12 -12.45 20.14 16.86
N LEU A 13 -13.55 20.50 16.20
CA LEU A 13 -14.46 19.57 15.52
C LEU A 13 -13.67 18.86 14.40
N GLY A 14 -13.21 17.64 14.66
CA GLY A 14 -12.48 16.85 13.65
C GLY A 14 -11.61 15.69 14.17
N GLY A 15 -11.71 15.29 15.43
CA GLY A 15 -10.97 14.14 15.95
C GLY A 15 -11.75 12.84 15.76
N SER A 16 -11.19 11.87 15.04
CA SER A 16 -11.69 10.49 15.00
C SER A 16 -11.96 10.01 16.43
N SER A 17 -13.18 9.51 16.70
CA SER A 17 -13.51 8.98 18.02
C SER A 17 -12.52 7.88 18.39
N VAL A 18 -11.78 8.06 19.49
CA VAL A 18 -10.93 7.01 20.08
C VAL A 18 -11.77 5.75 20.26
N SER A 19 -11.31 4.61 19.72
CA SER A 19 -12.09 3.37 19.75
C SER A 19 -12.26 2.87 21.19
N GLN A 20 -13.27 2.03 21.44
CA GLN A 20 -13.46 1.45 22.77
C GLN A 20 -12.26 0.56 23.18
N GLU A 21 -11.63 -0.10 22.21
CA GLU A 21 -10.40 -0.85 22.42
C GLU A 21 -9.25 0.06 22.86
N GLU A 22 -9.05 1.19 22.17
CA GLU A 22 -8.01 2.16 22.54
C GLU A 22 -8.23 2.77 23.92
N LYS A 23 -9.49 3.00 24.31
CA LYS A 23 -9.85 3.44 25.66
C LYS A 23 -9.57 2.37 26.71
N ALA A 24 -9.91 1.13 26.44
CA ALA A 24 -9.67 0.01 27.35
C ALA A 24 -8.16 -0.22 27.57
N GLU A 25 -7.39 -0.14 26.48
CA GLU A 25 -5.93 -0.22 26.50
C GLU A 25 -5.31 0.91 27.33
N HIS A 26 -5.76 2.16 27.12
CA HIS A 26 -5.30 3.29 27.92
C HIS A 26 -5.65 3.12 29.41
N ALA A 27 -6.86 2.68 29.72
CA ALA A 27 -7.27 2.44 31.10
C ALA A 27 -6.42 1.32 31.76
N GLN A 28 -6.01 0.31 30.99
CA GLN A 28 -5.13 -0.74 31.48
C GLN A 28 -3.74 -0.23 31.79
N GLU A 29 -3.12 0.55 30.90
CA GLU A 29 -1.81 1.16 31.16
C GLU A 29 -1.81 2.01 32.43
N ILE A 30 -2.86 2.84 32.62
CA ILE A 30 -3.01 3.66 33.82
C ILE A 30 -3.09 2.77 35.06
N ARG A 31 -3.93 1.71 35.03
CA ARG A 31 -4.06 0.77 36.15
C ARG A 31 -2.73 0.09 36.49
N GLU A 32 -1.99 -0.39 35.49
CA GLU A 32 -0.70 -1.07 35.67
C GLU A 32 0.38 -0.11 36.22
N PHE A 33 0.37 1.15 35.78
CA PHE A 33 1.26 2.18 36.32
C PHE A 33 1.03 2.40 37.82
N TYR A 34 -0.21 2.62 38.25
CA TYR A 34 -0.52 2.82 39.67
C TYR A 34 -0.39 1.53 40.50
N ALA A 35 -0.62 0.35 39.91
CA ALA A 35 -0.35 -0.93 40.60
C ALA A 35 1.15 -1.12 40.90
N SER A 36 2.02 -0.59 40.04
CA SER A 36 3.48 -0.65 40.21
C SER A 36 4.05 0.50 41.04
N ASN A 37 3.24 1.55 41.27
CA ASN A 37 3.59 2.74 42.04
C ASN A 37 2.42 3.03 43.02
N PRO A 38 2.29 2.22 44.10
CA PRO A 38 1.11 2.23 44.96
C PRO A 38 1.02 3.45 45.88
N ASP A 39 2.12 4.16 46.09
CA ASP A 39 2.15 5.36 46.91
C ASP A 39 1.42 6.52 46.22
N GLU A 40 0.65 7.29 46.99
CA GLU A 40 -0.04 8.50 46.48
C GLU A 40 0.95 9.53 45.91
N PHE A 41 2.16 9.59 46.49
CA PHE A 41 3.26 10.41 46.03
C PHE A 41 4.43 9.54 45.59
N ILE A 42 4.82 9.67 44.32
CA ILE A 42 6.00 8.99 43.77
C ILE A 42 7.24 9.84 44.08
N TRP A 43 8.03 9.41 45.07
CA TRP A 43 9.30 10.03 45.39
C TRP A 43 10.39 9.57 44.42
N VAL A 44 11.10 10.53 43.82
CA VAL A 44 12.24 10.28 42.93
C VAL A 44 13.49 10.94 43.48
N GLU A 45 14.64 10.30 43.26
CA GLU A 45 15.95 10.83 43.67
C GLU A 45 16.25 12.16 42.96
N PRO A 46 17.05 13.06 43.58
CA PRO A 46 17.48 14.30 42.94
C PRO A 46 18.17 14.03 41.59
N GLY A 47 17.58 14.56 40.51
CA GLY A 47 18.07 14.36 39.14
C GLY A 47 17.52 13.13 38.41
N ALA A 48 16.74 12.28 39.08
CA ALA A 48 15.99 11.20 38.44
C ALA A 48 14.67 11.72 37.82
N GLY A 49 14.30 11.15 36.67
CA GLY A 49 12.98 11.37 36.07
C GLY A 49 11.89 10.54 36.75
N PRO A 50 10.60 10.90 36.58
CA PRO A 50 9.50 10.06 37.03
C PRO A 50 9.58 8.66 36.38
N PRO A 51 9.08 7.61 37.05
CA PRO A 51 8.97 6.29 36.44
C PRO A 51 8.25 6.37 35.10
N ALA A 52 8.82 5.78 34.06
CA ALA A 52 8.20 5.80 32.75
C ALA A 52 6.91 4.96 32.76
N PRO A 53 5.79 5.49 32.26
CA PRO A 53 4.59 4.69 32.12
C PRO A 53 4.81 3.57 31.10
N ARG A 54 4.20 2.42 31.35
CA ARG A 54 4.15 1.34 30.36
C ARG A 54 3.37 1.82 29.14
N ILE A 55 3.91 1.56 27.95
CA ILE A 55 3.18 1.72 26.69
C ILE A 55 2.72 0.33 26.25
N SER A 56 1.43 0.20 26.02
CA SER A 56 0.81 -1.01 25.48
C SER A 56 1.27 -1.29 24.05
N ALA A 57 1.30 -2.56 23.67
CA ALA A 57 1.74 -2.97 22.36
C ALA A 57 0.79 -2.51 21.24
N GLY A 58 -0.53 -2.48 21.45
CA GLY A 58 -1.46 -1.95 20.45
C GLY A 58 -1.23 -0.46 20.18
N ARG A 59 -1.04 0.35 21.23
CA ARG A 59 -0.68 1.77 21.08
C ARG A 59 0.64 1.95 20.35
N LEU A 60 1.67 1.20 20.74
CA LEU A 60 2.98 1.27 20.10
C LEU A 60 2.89 0.85 18.62
N ALA A 61 2.12 -0.20 18.30
CA ALA A 61 1.90 -0.67 16.95
C ALA A 61 1.17 0.36 16.09
N ARG A 62 0.12 1.01 16.61
CA ARG A 62 -0.59 2.09 15.90
C ARG A 62 0.31 3.30 15.67
N ALA A 63 1.15 3.65 16.64
CA ALA A 63 2.13 4.73 16.49
C ALA A 63 3.19 4.39 15.43
N ALA A 64 3.75 3.17 15.47
CA ALA A 64 4.71 2.67 14.49
C ALA A 64 4.09 2.63 13.08
N TRP A 65 2.86 2.15 12.95
CA TRP A 65 2.17 2.02 11.67
C TRP A 65 1.90 3.36 10.99
N LYS A 66 1.60 4.42 11.76
CA LYS A 66 1.38 5.78 11.23
C LYS A 66 2.58 6.34 10.47
N VAL A 67 3.80 5.87 10.77
CA VAL A 67 5.04 6.34 10.13
C VAL A 67 5.60 5.37 9.09
N VAL A 68 5.02 4.17 8.95
CA VAL A 68 5.44 3.22 7.91
C VAL A 68 5.20 3.82 6.53
N LYS A 69 6.23 3.74 5.68
CA LYS A 69 6.16 4.13 4.27
C LYS A 69 6.32 2.89 3.42
N ILE A 70 5.29 2.59 2.62
CA ILE A 70 5.34 1.55 1.60
C ILE A 70 5.54 2.26 0.26
N PRO A 71 6.54 1.88 -0.55
CA PRO A 71 6.77 2.52 -1.84
C PRO A 71 5.58 2.32 -2.79
N ALA A 72 5.45 3.24 -3.74
CA ALA A 72 4.48 3.08 -4.83
C ALA A 72 4.85 1.83 -5.65
N PRO A 73 3.87 1.04 -6.12
CA PRO A 73 4.15 -0.16 -6.86
C PRO A 73 4.75 0.19 -8.22
N THR A 74 5.73 -0.59 -8.68
CA THR A 74 6.26 -0.52 -10.04
C THR A 74 6.06 -1.86 -10.72
N VAL A 75 5.73 -1.81 -12.01
CA VAL A 75 5.42 -2.98 -12.83
C VAL A 75 6.20 -2.95 -14.13
N GLN A 76 6.36 -4.12 -14.73
CA GLN A 76 6.77 -4.27 -16.12
C GLN A 76 5.67 -4.95 -16.91
N THR A 77 5.73 -4.75 -18.22
CA THR A 77 4.71 -5.23 -19.17
C THR A 77 5.34 -5.91 -20.38
N ASN A 78 4.60 -6.83 -20.98
CA ASN A 78 4.92 -7.46 -22.25
C ASN A 78 3.61 -7.78 -23.01
N PRO A 79 3.49 -7.56 -24.33
CA PRO A 79 4.53 -7.16 -25.27
C PRO A 79 4.88 -5.66 -25.21
N LYS A 80 6.05 -5.33 -25.75
CA LYS A 80 6.52 -3.96 -26.01
C LYS A 80 6.92 -3.84 -27.49
N VAL A 81 5.95 -3.52 -28.34
CA VAL A 81 6.08 -3.49 -29.80
C VAL A 81 6.46 -2.09 -30.30
N GLY A 82 7.35 -2.03 -31.29
CA GLY A 82 7.77 -0.78 -31.92
C GLY A 82 8.60 0.13 -31.01
N SER A 83 8.95 1.32 -31.51
CA SER A 83 9.80 2.28 -30.78
C SER A 83 9.16 2.87 -29.53
N GLN A 84 7.82 2.84 -29.44
CA GLN A 84 7.07 3.31 -28.28
C GLN A 84 6.83 2.23 -27.23
N GLY A 85 7.23 0.97 -27.50
CA GLY A 85 7.00 -0.15 -26.58
C GLY A 85 5.51 -0.42 -26.33
N ALA A 86 4.69 -0.33 -27.37
CA ALA A 86 3.24 -0.45 -27.27
C ALA A 86 2.78 -1.89 -27.04
N THR A 87 1.66 -2.04 -26.34
CA THR A 87 0.86 -3.26 -26.44
C THR A 87 -0.14 -3.14 -27.59
N LEU A 88 -0.84 -4.23 -27.92
CA LEU A 88 -1.76 -4.30 -29.05
C LEU A 88 -3.21 -4.46 -28.60
N VAL A 89 -4.12 -3.80 -29.31
CA VAL A 89 -5.58 -3.99 -29.15
C VAL A 89 -5.93 -5.46 -29.35
N GLY A 90 -6.79 -5.99 -28.47
CA GLY A 90 -7.27 -7.37 -28.53
C GLY A 90 -6.26 -8.41 -28.03
N MET A 91 -5.05 -8.02 -27.63
CA MET A 91 -4.06 -8.92 -27.05
C MET A 91 -3.95 -8.75 -25.53
N ASP A 92 -3.71 -9.86 -24.84
CA ASP A 92 -3.40 -9.82 -23.41
C ASP A 92 -1.99 -9.27 -23.18
N THR A 93 -1.92 -8.16 -22.47
CA THR A 93 -0.66 -7.59 -21.99
C THR A 93 -0.33 -8.25 -20.66
N TRP A 94 0.75 -9.01 -20.60
CA TRP A 94 1.31 -9.57 -19.38
C TRP A 94 1.81 -8.42 -18.48
N VAL A 95 1.44 -8.43 -17.20
CA VAL A 95 1.89 -7.46 -16.20
C VAL A 95 2.46 -8.18 -14.99
N TRP A 96 3.60 -7.71 -14.47
CA TRP A 96 4.16 -8.23 -13.22
C TRP A 96 4.83 -7.12 -12.42
N ALA A 97 4.81 -7.26 -11.10
CA ALA A 97 5.46 -6.34 -10.19
C ALA A 97 6.98 -6.52 -10.22
N THR A 98 7.72 -5.42 -10.08
CA THR A 98 9.17 -5.48 -9.92
C THR A 98 9.54 -5.76 -8.45
N GLY A 99 10.83 -5.99 -8.19
CA GLY A 99 11.36 -6.12 -6.83
C GLY A 99 11.19 -4.88 -5.95
N GLU A 100 10.86 -3.72 -6.51
CA GLU A 100 10.56 -2.50 -5.76
C GLU A 100 9.14 -2.49 -5.17
N THR A 101 8.29 -3.43 -5.58
CA THR A 101 6.94 -3.60 -5.03
C THR A 101 6.96 -4.71 -3.97
N PRO A 102 7.05 -4.38 -2.68
CA PRO A 102 7.13 -5.40 -1.64
C PRO A 102 5.83 -6.20 -1.57
N THR A 103 5.92 -7.52 -1.44
CA THR A 103 4.74 -8.37 -1.18
C THR A 103 4.38 -8.40 0.31
N SER A 104 5.37 -8.12 1.17
CA SER A 104 5.24 -8.02 2.61
C SER A 104 6.23 -6.98 3.16
N VAL A 105 5.81 -6.25 4.18
CA VAL A 105 6.67 -5.34 4.95
C VAL A 105 6.61 -5.70 6.43
N LYS A 106 7.75 -5.61 7.10
CA LYS A 106 7.89 -5.89 8.53
C LYS A 106 8.59 -4.71 9.20
N ALA A 107 8.03 -4.24 10.31
CA ALA A 107 8.61 -3.18 11.11
C ALA A 107 8.58 -3.57 12.59
N THR A 108 9.64 -3.23 13.32
CA THR A 108 9.71 -3.44 14.77
C THR A 108 9.86 -2.10 15.46
N ALA A 109 9.11 -1.89 16.53
CA ALA A 109 9.22 -0.71 17.37
C ALA A 109 9.33 -1.14 18.84
N THR A 110 10.07 -0.37 19.63
CA THR A 110 10.29 -0.65 21.05
C THR A 110 10.11 0.65 21.84
N ALA A 111 9.41 0.56 22.95
CA ALA A 111 9.28 1.65 23.92
C ALA A 111 9.29 1.07 25.34
N GLY A 112 10.32 1.41 26.12
CA GLY A 112 10.54 0.79 27.43
C GLY A 112 10.74 -0.72 27.31
N SER A 113 9.99 -1.50 28.09
CA SER A 113 9.98 -2.97 28.07
C SER A 113 9.07 -3.57 26.99
N THR A 114 8.26 -2.76 26.31
CA THR A 114 7.33 -3.24 25.28
C THR A 114 7.99 -3.16 23.90
N SER A 115 7.98 -4.27 23.17
CA SER A 115 8.36 -4.34 21.77
C SER A 115 7.21 -4.87 20.93
N VAL A 116 7.07 -4.37 19.70
CA VAL A 116 6.03 -4.80 18.76
C VAL A 116 6.63 -5.10 17.42
N THR A 117 6.11 -6.13 16.77
CA THR A 117 6.40 -6.44 15.37
C THR A 117 5.14 -6.25 14.56
N VAL A 118 5.14 -5.26 13.68
CA VAL A 118 4.09 -5.02 12.69
C VAL A 118 4.45 -5.75 11.40
N THR A 119 3.51 -6.53 10.87
CA THR A 119 3.63 -7.23 9.59
C THR A 119 2.45 -6.83 8.71
N ALA A 120 2.74 -6.40 7.48
CA ALA A 120 1.70 -6.13 6.50
C ALA A 120 1.98 -6.87 5.20
N GLY A 121 0.99 -7.62 4.74
CA GLY A 121 1.07 -8.42 3.52
C GLY A 121 0.01 -8.00 2.52
N SER A 122 0.28 -8.25 1.24
CA SER A 122 -0.66 -8.02 0.15
C SER A 122 -0.91 -9.30 -0.66
N SER A 123 -2.12 -9.42 -1.21
CA SER A 123 -2.53 -10.55 -2.04
C SER A 123 -2.17 -10.38 -3.52
N GLY A 124 -1.78 -9.19 -3.98
CA GLY A 124 -1.42 -8.98 -5.38
C GLY A 124 -1.68 -7.59 -5.94
N LEU A 125 -1.57 -7.50 -7.27
CA LEU A 125 -1.85 -6.30 -8.06
C LEU A 125 -3.34 -6.16 -8.35
N GLN A 126 -3.84 -4.94 -8.28
CA GLN A 126 -5.13 -4.54 -8.81
C GLN A 126 -4.89 -3.52 -9.92
N LEU A 127 -5.24 -3.89 -11.15
CA LEU A 127 -5.02 -3.06 -12.33
C LEU A 127 -6.34 -2.47 -12.83
N SER A 128 -6.29 -1.23 -13.31
CA SER A 128 -7.42 -0.61 -13.99
C SER A 128 -6.92 0.40 -15.02
N ALA A 129 -7.58 0.46 -16.16
CA ALA A 129 -7.27 1.40 -17.23
C ALA A 129 -8.54 1.68 -18.03
N PRO A 130 -8.67 2.86 -18.65
CA PRO A 130 -9.69 3.08 -19.68
C PRO A 130 -9.56 2.02 -20.79
N ASP A 131 -10.69 1.52 -21.29
CA ASP A 131 -10.74 0.52 -22.37
C ASP A 131 -10.01 -0.80 -22.08
N GLY A 132 -9.55 -0.99 -20.84
CA GLY A 132 -8.77 -2.12 -20.38
C GLY A 132 -9.58 -3.07 -19.50
N LYS A 133 -9.43 -4.38 -19.71
CA LYS A 133 -9.95 -5.42 -18.84
C LYS A 133 -8.79 -6.18 -18.23
N ALA A 134 -8.62 -6.03 -16.92
CA ALA A 134 -7.56 -6.70 -16.17
C ALA A 134 -8.03 -8.01 -15.53
N SER A 135 -7.13 -8.98 -15.42
CA SER A 135 -7.30 -10.21 -14.65
C SER A 135 -5.98 -10.54 -13.98
N CYS A 136 -5.91 -10.41 -12.65
CA CYS A 136 -4.67 -10.62 -11.90
C CYS A 136 -4.88 -11.48 -10.67
N THR A 137 -4.01 -12.48 -10.54
CA THR A 137 -3.80 -13.30 -9.36
C THR A 137 -2.37 -13.07 -8.89
N GLY A 138 -2.20 -12.64 -7.63
CA GLY A 138 -0.88 -12.35 -7.10
C GLY A 138 -0.21 -11.14 -7.75
N PHE A 139 1.12 -11.16 -7.81
CA PHE A 139 1.95 -10.06 -8.29
C PHE A 139 2.37 -10.20 -9.76
N GLY A 140 1.79 -11.16 -10.50
CA GLY A 140 2.30 -11.55 -11.81
C GLY A 140 3.56 -12.41 -11.73
N ILE A 141 4.00 -12.92 -12.87
CA ILE A 141 5.29 -13.61 -13.04
C ILE A 141 6.09 -12.84 -14.09
N ALA A 142 7.38 -12.63 -13.81
CA ALA A 142 8.26 -11.94 -14.73
C ALA A 142 8.35 -12.68 -16.06
N TRP A 143 8.04 -11.98 -17.15
CA TRP A 143 8.10 -12.55 -18.48
C TRP A 143 9.55 -12.81 -18.90
N HIS A 144 9.76 -13.91 -19.61
CA HIS A 144 10.96 -14.13 -20.41
C HIS A 144 10.60 -14.88 -21.71
N SER A 145 11.51 -14.83 -22.68
CA SER A 145 11.37 -15.56 -23.94
C SER A 145 11.17 -17.06 -23.69
N GLY A 146 10.25 -17.68 -24.45
CA GLY A 146 9.92 -19.10 -24.35
C GLY A 146 8.78 -19.44 -23.37
N MET A 147 8.24 -18.47 -22.63
CA MET A 147 7.04 -18.71 -21.83
C MET A 147 5.80 -18.92 -22.72
N PRO A 148 4.91 -19.89 -22.40
CA PRO A 148 3.67 -20.11 -23.14
C PRO A 148 2.76 -18.88 -23.09
N GLU A 149 2.06 -18.62 -24.20
CA GLU A 149 0.98 -17.63 -24.22
C GLU A 149 -0.11 -18.02 -23.21
N GLY A 150 -0.68 -17.02 -22.53
CA GLY A 150 -1.72 -17.24 -21.50
C GLY A 150 -1.22 -17.82 -20.17
N SER A 151 0.07 -18.12 -20.01
CA SER A 151 0.61 -18.62 -18.72
C SER A 151 0.78 -17.56 -17.64
N SER A 152 0.56 -16.28 -17.99
CA SER A 152 0.55 -15.19 -17.02
C SER A 152 -0.59 -15.33 -16.01
N PRO A 153 -0.32 -15.17 -14.70
CA PRO A 153 -1.39 -15.00 -13.72
C PRO A 153 -1.91 -13.56 -13.64
N CYS A 154 -1.32 -12.59 -14.37
CA CYS A 154 -1.75 -11.20 -14.38
C CYS A 154 -1.65 -10.56 -15.78
N THR A 155 -2.81 -10.27 -16.38
CA THR A 155 -2.92 -9.68 -17.72
C THR A 155 -3.87 -8.49 -17.73
N ILE A 156 -3.71 -7.64 -18.75
CA ILE A 156 -4.68 -6.62 -19.13
C ILE A 156 -4.81 -6.55 -20.65
N SER A 157 -6.02 -6.66 -21.17
CA SER A 157 -6.33 -6.50 -22.60
C SER A 157 -7.09 -5.21 -22.86
N PHE A 158 -6.87 -4.61 -24.03
CA PHE A 158 -7.51 -3.35 -24.42
C PHE A 158 -8.40 -3.55 -25.65
N ASN A 159 -9.57 -2.91 -25.66
CA ASN A 159 -10.52 -2.99 -26.78
C ASN A 159 -10.35 -1.87 -27.82
N ARG A 160 -9.54 -0.85 -27.53
CA ARG A 160 -9.37 0.34 -28.37
C ARG A 160 -7.95 0.88 -28.26
N SER A 161 -7.45 1.45 -29.36
CA SER A 161 -6.14 2.10 -29.38
C SER A 161 -6.12 3.36 -28.51
N SER A 162 -4.98 3.61 -27.87
CA SER A 162 -4.70 4.82 -27.10
C SER A 162 -4.64 6.12 -27.92
N ALA A 163 -4.74 6.06 -29.25
CA ALA A 163 -4.73 7.24 -30.11
C ALA A 163 -5.79 8.29 -29.71
N HIS A 164 -6.97 7.84 -29.28
CA HIS A 164 -8.04 8.73 -28.82
C HIS A 164 -7.78 9.40 -27.45
N LEU A 165 -6.76 8.94 -26.72
CA LEU A 165 -6.30 9.49 -25.43
C LEU A 165 -5.00 10.29 -25.55
N GLY A 166 -4.57 10.62 -26.78
CA GLY A 166 -3.31 11.33 -27.02
C GLY A 166 -2.08 10.41 -27.08
N GLY A 167 -2.26 9.11 -27.32
CA GLY A 167 -1.19 8.17 -27.66
C GLY A 167 -0.74 7.22 -26.52
N ALA A 168 -1.29 7.36 -25.32
CA ALA A 168 -1.09 6.39 -24.25
C ALA A 168 -2.32 6.26 -23.34
N THR A 169 -2.54 5.06 -22.83
CA THR A 169 -3.61 4.76 -21.87
C THR A 169 -3.05 4.77 -20.45
N PRO A 170 -3.64 5.51 -19.49
CA PRO A 170 -3.17 5.51 -18.10
C PRO A 170 -3.57 4.20 -17.42
N LEU A 171 -2.58 3.35 -17.15
CA LEU A 171 -2.72 2.14 -16.35
C LEU A 171 -2.52 2.47 -14.87
N THR A 172 -3.57 2.38 -14.07
CA THR A 172 -3.51 2.52 -12.62
C THR A 172 -3.22 1.18 -11.97
N ILE A 173 -2.18 1.15 -11.14
CA ILE A 173 -1.74 -0.01 -10.37
C ILE A 173 -2.00 0.26 -8.89
N LYS A 174 -2.72 -0.63 -8.22
CA LYS A 174 -2.96 -0.58 -6.78
C LYS A 174 -2.45 -1.85 -6.11
N VAL A 175 -1.95 -1.70 -4.89
CA VAL A 175 -1.58 -2.80 -4.01
C VAL A 175 -2.13 -2.50 -2.62
N ALA A 176 -2.95 -3.40 -2.08
CA ALA A 176 -3.56 -3.25 -0.77
C ALA A 176 -2.87 -4.15 0.26
N TYR A 177 -2.35 -3.54 1.33
CA TYR A 177 -1.64 -4.22 2.40
C TYR A 177 -2.52 -4.33 3.63
N SER A 178 -2.81 -5.56 4.03
CA SER A 178 -3.46 -5.88 5.31
C SER A 178 -2.40 -5.99 6.38
N ALA A 179 -2.56 -5.24 7.46
CA ALA A 179 -1.56 -5.11 8.51
C ALA A 179 -2.03 -5.71 9.83
N SER A 180 -1.09 -6.30 10.56
CA SER A 180 -1.29 -6.88 11.90
C SER A 180 -0.04 -6.67 12.74
N TYR A 181 -0.18 -6.81 14.06
CA TYR A 181 0.96 -6.72 14.97
C TYR A 181 0.96 -7.86 15.99
N SER A 182 2.16 -8.17 16.48
CA SER A 182 2.38 -9.00 17.67
C SER A 182 3.27 -8.26 18.67
N GLY A 183 2.85 -8.21 19.93
CA GLY A 183 3.55 -7.56 21.03
C GLY A 183 4.37 -8.55 21.88
N SER A 184 5.44 -8.07 22.50
CA SER A 184 6.23 -8.81 23.48
C SER A 184 5.46 -9.12 24.78
N ASP A 185 4.33 -8.44 24.99
CA ASP A 185 3.38 -8.69 26.07
C ASP A 185 2.34 -9.76 25.74
N GLY A 186 2.46 -10.42 24.58
CA GLY A 186 1.53 -11.44 24.11
C GLY A 186 0.27 -10.89 23.42
N SER A 187 0.09 -9.56 23.38
CA SER A 187 -1.02 -8.95 22.64
C SER A 187 -0.82 -9.03 21.13
N SER A 188 -1.91 -8.97 20.39
CA SER A 188 -1.90 -8.91 18.93
C SER A 188 -3.18 -8.26 18.42
N GLY A 189 -3.16 -7.79 17.19
CA GLY A 189 -4.34 -7.19 16.57
C GLY A 189 -4.11 -6.80 15.12
N THR A 190 -5.14 -6.25 14.50
CA THR A 190 -5.09 -5.71 13.14
C THR A 190 -4.84 -4.21 13.15
N LEU A 191 -4.29 -3.71 12.06
CA LEU A 191 -4.05 -2.29 11.83
C LEU A 191 -4.77 -1.85 10.55
N PRO A 192 -5.09 -0.56 10.40
CA PRO A 192 -5.72 -0.05 9.20
C PRO A 192 -4.92 -0.43 7.94
N ALA A 193 -5.60 -0.94 6.91
CA ALA A 193 -4.95 -1.30 5.66
C ALA A 193 -4.36 -0.06 4.97
N ILE A 194 -3.24 -0.25 4.26
CA ILE A 194 -2.64 0.78 3.41
C ILE A 194 -2.79 0.35 1.96
N THR A 195 -3.26 1.26 1.10
CA THR A 195 -3.24 1.05 -0.34
C THR A 195 -2.21 1.99 -0.96
N THR A 196 -1.24 1.43 -1.67
CA THR A 196 -0.31 2.20 -2.51
C THR A 196 -0.81 2.21 -3.94
N THR A 197 -0.53 3.28 -4.66
CA THR A 197 -0.99 3.47 -6.04
C THR A 197 0.10 4.10 -6.88
N SER A 198 0.19 3.68 -8.13
CA SER A 198 0.99 4.34 -9.17
C SER A 198 0.23 4.32 -10.49
N THR A 199 0.70 5.12 -11.44
CA THR A 199 0.15 5.16 -12.79
C THR A 199 1.29 5.07 -13.79
N VAL A 200 1.15 4.20 -14.79
CA VAL A 200 2.06 4.09 -15.93
C VAL A 200 1.28 4.37 -17.19
N ASN A 201 1.83 5.20 -18.07
CA ASN A 201 1.24 5.48 -19.37
C ASN A 201 1.66 4.37 -20.35
N LEU A 202 0.70 3.56 -20.78
CA LEU A 202 0.94 2.41 -21.66
C LEU A 202 0.43 2.73 -23.07
N PRO A 203 1.31 2.83 -24.09
CA PRO A 203 0.87 2.96 -25.47
C PRO A 203 0.13 1.71 -25.92
N VAL A 204 -1.05 1.89 -26.52
CA VAL A 204 -1.87 0.82 -27.09
C VAL A 204 -2.05 1.09 -28.58
N ALA A 205 -1.47 0.24 -29.41
CA ALA A 205 -1.53 0.33 -30.86
C ALA A 205 -2.57 -0.65 -31.42
N GLU A 206 -3.17 -0.28 -32.54
CA GLU A 206 -4.02 -1.16 -33.33
C GLU A 206 -3.27 -1.54 -34.61
N VAL A 207 -3.22 -2.84 -34.91
CA VAL A 207 -2.62 -3.33 -36.16
C VAL A 207 -3.73 -3.52 -37.18
N GLN A 208 -3.65 -2.76 -38.25
CA GLN A 208 -4.52 -2.92 -39.41
C GLN A 208 -3.75 -3.64 -40.52
N THR A 209 -4.28 -4.75 -41.02
CA THR A 209 -3.73 -5.43 -42.19
C THR A 209 -4.31 -4.82 -43.46
N LEU A 210 -3.46 -4.24 -44.30
CA LEU A 210 -3.85 -3.80 -45.64
C LEU A 210 -3.70 -4.98 -46.61
N THR A 211 -4.83 -5.60 -46.97
CA THR A 211 -4.83 -6.59 -48.06
C THR A 211 -4.85 -5.85 -49.39
N THR A 212 -3.68 -5.65 -50.00
CA THR A 212 -3.62 -5.16 -51.38
C THR A 212 -3.97 -6.31 -52.32
N ASN A 213 -5.20 -6.34 -52.84
CA ASN A 213 -5.56 -7.24 -53.94
C ASN A 213 -4.78 -6.81 -55.19
N GLY A 214 -3.63 -7.45 -55.42
CA GLY A 214 -2.85 -7.25 -56.64
C GLY A 214 -3.57 -7.85 -57.85
N LYS A 215 -4.27 -7.00 -58.62
CA LYS A 215 -4.63 -7.06 -60.06
C LYS A 215 -5.55 -5.85 -60.35
N ASN A 216 -5.35 -4.95 -61.30
CA ASN A 216 -4.68 -4.98 -62.60
C ASN A 216 -4.51 -3.51 -63.06
N PRO A 217 -3.40 -3.05 -63.67
CA PRO A 217 -3.34 -1.73 -64.26
C PRO A 217 -4.30 -1.69 -65.45
N ARG A 218 -5.44 -1.00 -65.32
CA ARG A 218 -6.19 -0.55 -66.49
C ARG A 218 -5.43 0.64 -67.06
N GLN A 219 -4.84 0.43 -68.23
CA GLN A 219 -4.53 1.51 -69.15
C GLN A 219 -5.82 2.28 -69.43
N ASN A 220 -5.74 3.61 -69.30
CA ASN A 220 -6.50 4.59 -70.08
C ASN A 220 -5.64 5.85 -70.13
#